data_AF-A0A084GA56-F1
#
_entry.id   AF-A0A084GA56-F1
#
_cell.length_a   1.000
_cell.length_b   1.000
_cell.length_c   1.000
_cell.angle_alpha   90.00
_cell.angle_beta   90.00
_cell.angle_gamma   90.00
#
_symmetry.space_group_name_H-M   'P 1'
#
loop_
_entity.id
_entity.type
_entity.pdbx_description
1 polymer ?
#
loop_
_entity_poly.entity_id
_entity_poly.type
_entity_poly.pdbx_seq_one_letter_code
_entity_poly.pdbx_strand_id
1 'polypeptide(L)'
;MARWRGHPSVKGSSEMMRMVLLCFSAIGITFTWGYEMTYCTPYLLNLGLTKSSTSLVWIAGPISGLIVQPIIGTIADQSTSKWGRRRPLMVIGSAITAFHILLLGFTREIVGVFLAESEFASRLTIWLAVYSIWVIDFAINASMSCSRSLVVDILPIHKQQAGAAWYSRLAAFGHLLSYGIGSVDLVTTFGTRFGDSQFKQLALISISAVLSTCALTCWAVTEKVLIASGDKEKGNDEGSVAAAVRTIWTTLRHLPPRVQAICWAHFWSWIGWFPFNFYGTTWVGETYFRYDLTVEERASRDPLSEIGRIGSSSLVIYSLITFASSFILPLFISSPQDTDFTPRPPRHLAGVLNRLEALKPDLLTAWILGHLGFSAAMSMAPFATSYKFATVLVASCGIPWAMTQWAPPTFLGIEVNRLSGNSDILPMTHHHRHPSGSKSPTPSPGTFSPADAPSASRPMLSPLPSQANSHNPSHTNSYASASSSSSSPTPRTSASGELSGIYFGILNIYTTIPQFMGAVMSGIVFALMEPGKSEESTESIDQPDMEGFNAISVCLFIGAMTTLVSAYMTSRLRHVK
;
A
#
# COMPACT_ATOMS: atom_id res chain seq x y z
N MET A 1 14.41 -5.51 29.07
CA MET A 1 14.50 -4.68 27.85
C MET A 1 15.07 -5.51 26.71
N ALA A 2 14.51 -5.41 25.50
CA ALA A 2 15.07 -6.09 24.32
C ALA A 2 16.46 -5.53 23.97
N ARG A 3 17.47 -6.39 23.95
CA ARG A 3 18.86 -6.02 23.61
C ARG A 3 19.13 -6.40 22.16
N TRP A 4 19.68 -5.47 21.37
CA TRP A 4 19.93 -5.69 19.94
C TRP A 4 21.43 -5.68 19.63
N ARG A 5 21.86 -6.49 18.66
CA ARG A 5 23.24 -6.55 18.14
C ARG A 5 23.31 -6.02 16.70
N GLY A 6 24.33 -5.21 16.41
CA GLY A 6 24.61 -4.69 15.07
C GLY A 6 23.96 -3.35 14.75
N HIS A 7 24.27 -2.81 13.56
CA HIS A 7 23.70 -1.57 13.04
C HIS A 7 22.95 -1.85 11.73
N PRO A 8 21.75 -1.28 11.54
CA PRO A 8 21.05 -1.40 10.28
C PRO A 8 21.85 -0.74 9.17
N SER A 9 21.98 -1.39 8.03
CA SER A 9 22.67 -0.83 6.87
C SER A 9 22.10 -1.35 5.56
N VAL A 10 22.20 -0.53 4.52
CA VAL A 10 21.79 -0.89 3.17
C VAL A 10 22.97 -0.65 2.23
N LYS A 11 23.26 -1.64 1.38
CA LYS A 11 24.28 -1.51 0.33
C LYS A 11 23.88 -0.44 -0.68
N GLY A 12 24.86 0.23 -1.28
CA GLY A 12 24.65 1.24 -2.31
C GLY A 12 25.55 2.46 -2.14
N SER A 13 26.05 2.97 -3.28
CA SER A 13 26.94 4.13 -3.35
C SER A 13 26.21 5.46 -3.16
N SER A 14 24.93 5.55 -3.58
CA SER A 14 24.09 6.73 -3.44
C SER A 14 22.88 6.48 -2.53
N GLU A 15 22.28 7.54 -2.02
CA GLU A 15 21.05 7.46 -1.22
C GLU A 15 19.90 6.85 -2.03
N MET A 16 19.74 7.26 -3.30
CA MET A 16 18.74 6.70 -4.19
C MET A 16 18.91 5.20 -4.37
N MET A 17 20.14 4.72 -4.61
CA MET A 17 20.41 3.28 -4.75
C MET A 17 20.07 2.51 -3.47
N ARG A 18 20.37 3.06 -2.29
CA ARG A 18 19.99 2.45 -1.01
C ARG A 18 18.48 2.36 -0.86
N MET A 19 17.73 3.40 -1.20
CA MET A 19 16.26 3.38 -1.15
C MET A 19 15.67 2.35 -2.12
N VAL A 20 16.20 2.30 -3.35
CA VAL A 20 15.76 1.34 -4.36
C VAL A 20 16.03 -0.09 -3.90
N LEU A 21 17.23 -0.40 -3.44
CA LEU A 21 17.60 -1.74 -2.97
C LEU A 21 16.82 -2.18 -1.72
N LEU A 22 16.52 -1.25 -0.81
CA LEU A 22 15.69 -1.52 0.36
C LEU A 22 14.24 -1.86 -0.01
N CYS A 23 13.70 -1.22 -1.06
CA CYS A 23 12.31 -1.38 -1.48
C CYS A 23 12.15 -2.37 -2.66
N PHE A 24 13.23 -3.02 -3.12
CA PHE A 24 13.25 -3.71 -4.41
C PHE A 24 12.27 -4.89 -4.49
N SER A 25 12.04 -5.59 -3.36
CA SER A 25 11.08 -6.68 -3.25
C SER A 25 9.64 -6.25 -3.56
N ALA A 26 9.32 -4.96 -3.47
CA ALA A 26 8.01 -4.43 -3.83
C ALA A 26 7.66 -4.75 -5.29
N ILE A 27 8.66 -4.77 -6.20
CA ILE A 27 8.48 -5.08 -7.62
C ILE A 27 7.96 -6.51 -7.79
N GLY A 28 8.64 -7.51 -7.21
CA GLY A 28 8.24 -8.91 -7.37
C GLY A 28 6.92 -9.20 -6.67
N ILE A 29 6.67 -8.60 -5.51
CA ILE A 29 5.40 -8.74 -4.79
C ILE A 29 4.23 -8.22 -5.64
N THR A 30 4.31 -7.00 -6.15
CA THR A 30 3.21 -6.46 -6.97
C THR A 30 3.15 -7.07 -8.36
N PHE A 31 4.26 -7.59 -8.88
CA PHE A 31 4.23 -8.39 -10.10
C PHE A 31 3.33 -9.62 -9.92
N THR A 32 3.51 -10.35 -8.81
CA THR A 32 2.69 -11.51 -8.47
C THR A 32 1.21 -11.14 -8.29
N TRP A 33 0.91 -10.05 -7.58
CA TRP A 33 -0.47 -9.55 -7.50
C TRP A 33 -1.06 -9.21 -8.87
N GLY A 34 -0.27 -8.58 -9.77
CA GLY A 34 -0.70 -8.31 -11.14
C GLY A 34 -1.00 -9.57 -11.93
N TYR A 35 -0.21 -10.64 -11.74
CA TYR A 35 -0.46 -11.96 -12.33
C TYR A 35 -1.78 -12.54 -11.83
N GLU A 36 -2.04 -12.50 -10.52
CA GLU A 36 -3.28 -13.02 -9.93
C GLU A 36 -4.52 -12.26 -10.39
N MET A 37 -4.48 -10.93 -10.31
CA MET A 37 -5.56 -10.03 -10.74
C MET A 37 -5.92 -10.17 -12.23
N THR A 38 -4.98 -10.65 -13.04
CA THR A 38 -5.17 -10.74 -14.49
C THR A 38 -5.61 -12.12 -14.95
N TYR A 39 -4.97 -13.17 -14.44
CA TYR A 39 -5.10 -14.50 -15.03
C TYR A 39 -5.79 -15.52 -14.14
N CYS A 40 -5.80 -15.36 -12.82
CA CYS A 40 -6.38 -16.38 -11.93
C CYS A 40 -7.90 -16.46 -12.08
N THR A 41 -8.60 -15.33 -12.26
CA THR A 41 -10.05 -15.35 -12.50
C THR A 41 -10.37 -16.10 -13.80
N PRO A 42 -9.84 -15.72 -14.99
CA PRO A 42 -10.03 -16.49 -16.21
C PRO A 42 -9.64 -17.97 -16.09
N TYR A 43 -8.57 -18.28 -15.35
CA TYR A 43 -8.10 -19.64 -15.14
C TYR A 43 -9.10 -20.49 -14.34
N LEU A 44 -9.64 -19.95 -13.24
CA LEU A 44 -10.66 -20.64 -12.44
C LEU A 44 -11.94 -20.87 -13.25
N LEU A 45 -12.36 -19.89 -14.05
CA LEU A 45 -13.49 -20.07 -14.97
C LEU A 45 -13.20 -21.15 -16.01
N ASN A 46 -11.98 -21.21 -16.54
CA ASN A 46 -11.54 -22.26 -17.48
C ASN A 46 -11.44 -23.65 -16.84
N LEU A 47 -11.22 -23.74 -15.52
CA LEU A 47 -11.29 -25.00 -14.77
C LEU A 47 -12.74 -25.47 -14.53
N GLY A 48 -13.74 -24.62 -14.78
CA GLY A 48 -15.16 -24.95 -14.61
C GLY A 48 -15.83 -24.29 -13.40
N LEU A 49 -15.15 -23.38 -12.67
CA LEU A 49 -15.82 -22.63 -11.62
C LEU A 49 -16.79 -21.61 -12.22
N THR A 50 -17.94 -21.46 -11.57
CA THR A 50 -18.86 -20.35 -11.84
C THR A 50 -18.24 -19.02 -11.39
N LYS A 51 -18.72 -17.89 -11.93
CA LYS A 51 -18.31 -16.55 -11.44
C LYS A 51 -18.64 -16.36 -9.96
N SER A 52 -19.76 -16.92 -9.50
CA SER A 52 -20.16 -16.86 -8.09
C SER A 52 -19.19 -17.65 -7.19
N SER A 53 -18.86 -18.90 -7.53
CA SER A 53 -17.87 -19.70 -6.80
C SER A 53 -16.48 -19.03 -6.82
N THR A 54 -16.09 -18.46 -7.97
CA THR A 54 -14.84 -17.71 -8.10
C THR A 54 -14.78 -16.50 -7.16
N SER A 55 -15.91 -15.82 -6.93
CA SER A 55 -15.98 -14.73 -5.94
C SER A 55 -15.73 -15.17 -4.50
N LEU A 56 -16.12 -16.40 -4.15
CA LEU A 56 -15.85 -16.98 -2.85
C LEU A 56 -14.37 -17.32 -2.68
N VAL A 57 -13.70 -17.76 -3.76
CA VAL A 57 -12.25 -17.99 -3.75
C VAL A 57 -11.50 -16.70 -3.40
N TRP A 58 -11.94 -15.57 -3.96
CA TRP A 58 -11.32 -14.26 -3.72
C TRP A 58 -11.53 -13.66 -2.32
N ILE A 59 -12.28 -14.34 -1.46
CA ILE A 59 -12.33 -14.03 -0.02
C ILE A 59 -10.98 -14.32 0.66
N ALA A 60 -10.11 -15.15 0.05
CA ALA A 60 -8.76 -15.43 0.53
C ALA A 60 -7.89 -14.18 0.72
N GLY A 61 -7.86 -13.28 -0.26
CA GLY A 61 -7.11 -12.03 -0.21
C GLY A 61 -7.48 -11.17 1.01
N PRO A 62 -8.77 -10.88 1.25
CA PRO A 62 -9.22 -10.19 2.45
C PRO A 62 -8.89 -10.94 3.75
N ILE A 63 -9.17 -12.24 3.85
CA ILE A 63 -8.85 -13.03 5.06
C ILE A 63 -7.36 -12.95 5.37
N SER A 64 -6.51 -13.16 4.36
CA SER A 64 -5.07 -13.11 4.54
C SER A 64 -4.60 -11.71 4.96
N GLY A 65 -5.12 -10.64 4.36
CA GLY A 65 -4.82 -9.26 4.74
C GLY A 65 -5.13 -8.95 6.21
N LEU A 66 -6.23 -9.48 6.76
CA LEU A 66 -6.64 -9.28 8.15
C LEU A 66 -5.81 -10.10 9.14
N ILE A 67 -5.54 -11.37 8.81
CA ILE A 67 -4.95 -12.35 9.73
C ILE A 67 -3.42 -12.32 9.69
N VAL A 68 -2.85 -12.26 8.49
CA VAL A 68 -1.40 -12.45 8.30
C VAL A 68 -0.62 -11.28 8.85
N GLN A 69 -1.07 -10.04 8.66
CA GLN A 69 -0.34 -8.86 9.11
C GLN A 69 -0.04 -8.84 10.62
N PRO A 70 -1.03 -9.01 11.54
CA PRO A 70 -0.76 -9.03 12.97
C PRO A 70 0.06 -10.26 13.41
N ILE A 71 -0.23 -11.45 12.86
CA ILE A 71 0.49 -12.69 13.20
C ILE A 71 1.96 -12.57 12.80
N ILE A 72 2.23 -12.26 11.54
CA ILE A 72 3.60 -12.12 11.03
C ILE A 72 4.33 -10.97 11.71
N GLY A 73 3.64 -9.90 12.09
CA GLY A 73 4.20 -8.82 12.91
C GLY A 73 4.80 -9.36 14.21
N THR A 74 4.01 -10.10 14.98
CA THR A 74 4.45 -10.68 16.27
C THR A 74 5.53 -11.75 16.12
N ILE A 75 5.40 -12.67 15.16
CA ILE A 75 6.40 -13.72 14.89
C ILE A 75 7.73 -13.07 14.50
N ALA A 76 7.69 -12.05 13.64
CA ALA A 76 8.89 -11.32 13.25
C ALA A 76 9.53 -10.63 14.46
N ASP A 77 8.75 -9.97 15.32
CA ASP A 77 9.31 -9.21 16.45
C ASP A 77 9.97 -10.08 17.52
N GLN A 78 9.58 -11.35 17.61
CA GLN A 78 10.21 -12.35 18.49
C GLN A 78 11.41 -13.08 17.84
N SER A 79 11.70 -12.81 16.57
CA SER A 79 12.74 -13.52 15.83
C SER A 79 14.15 -13.21 16.33
N THR A 80 14.88 -14.26 16.74
CA THR A 80 16.30 -14.20 17.13
C THR A 80 17.24 -14.61 16.00
N SER A 81 16.75 -14.65 14.76
CA SER A 81 17.53 -15.12 13.61
C SER A 81 18.75 -14.20 13.34
N LYS A 82 19.88 -14.82 13.01
CA LYS A 82 21.12 -14.11 12.61
C LYS A 82 20.94 -13.27 11.34
N TRP A 83 19.92 -13.58 10.55
CA TRP A 83 19.58 -12.84 9.33
C TRP A 83 18.75 -11.59 9.59
N GLY A 84 18.39 -11.32 10.86
CA GLY A 84 17.46 -10.26 11.20
C GLY A 84 16.06 -10.78 11.47
N ARG A 85 15.16 -9.84 11.75
CA ARG A 85 13.81 -10.16 12.22
C ARG A 85 12.82 -10.30 11.07
N ARG A 86 12.95 -9.50 10.00
CA ARG A 86 12.01 -9.46 8.87
C ARG A 86 12.46 -10.36 7.71
N ARG A 87 13.75 -10.37 7.36
CA ARG A 87 14.29 -11.09 6.18
C ARG A 87 13.94 -12.59 6.13
N PRO A 88 14.05 -13.38 7.22
CA PRO A 88 13.74 -14.82 7.15
C PRO A 88 12.30 -15.10 6.75
N LEU A 89 11.32 -14.39 7.33
CA LEU A 89 9.91 -14.57 7.02
C LEU A 89 9.59 -14.11 5.60
N MET A 90 10.25 -13.05 5.13
CA MET A 90 10.17 -12.59 3.74
C MET A 90 10.61 -13.67 2.75
N VAL A 91 11.75 -14.33 3.02
CA VAL A 91 12.27 -15.42 2.18
C VAL A 91 11.33 -16.62 2.20
N ILE A 92 10.88 -17.05 3.38
CA ILE A 92 9.94 -18.18 3.54
C ILE A 92 8.64 -17.89 2.78
N GLY A 93 8.05 -16.71 2.95
CA GLY A 93 6.85 -16.30 2.24
C GLY A 93 7.05 -16.33 0.72
N SER A 94 8.14 -15.75 0.21
CA SER A 94 8.43 -15.78 -1.23
C SER A 94 8.66 -17.18 -1.79
N ALA A 95 9.24 -18.10 -1.02
CA ALA A 95 9.45 -19.49 -1.42
C ALA A 95 8.14 -20.28 -1.45
N ILE A 96 7.27 -20.10 -0.45
CA ILE A 96 5.94 -20.71 -0.41
C ILE A 96 5.08 -20.20 -1.56
N THR A 97 5.10 -18.89 -1.83
CA THR A 97 4.42 -18.28 -2.98
C THR A 97 4.94 -18.86 -4.28
N ALA A 98 6.26 -18.93 -4.48
CA ALA A 98 6.84 -19.49 -5.69
C ALA A 98 6.42 -20.95 -5.94
N PHE A 99 6.44 -21.78 -4.89
CA PHE A 99 6.01 -23.17 -4.97
C PHE A 99 4.53 -23.29 -5.36
N HIS A 100 3.64 -22.50 -4.75
CA HIS A 100 2.21 -22.58 -5.05
C HIS A 100 1.82 -21.93 -6.38
N ILE A 101 2.57 -20.93 -6.87
CA ILE A 101 2.41 -20.44 -8.26
C ILE A 101 2.77 -21.55 -9.25
N LEU A 102 3.83 -22.31 -8.97
CA LEU A 102 4.19 -23.47 -9.81
C LEU A 102 3.09 -24.53 -9.76
N LEU A 103 2.58 -24.83 -8.57
CA LEU A 103 1.47 -25.77 -8.39
C LEU A 103 0.23 -25.30 -9.15
N LEU A 104 -0.13 -24.01 -9.06
CA LEU A 104 -1.28 -23.40 -9.73
C LEU A 104 -1.14 -23.41 -11.25
N GLY A 105 0.04 -23.07 -11.78
CA GLY A 105 0.30 -23.04 -13.22
C GLY A 105 0.18 -24.43 -13.88
N PHE A 106 0.52 -25.48 -13.13
CA PHE A 106 0.62 -26.85 -13.64
C PHE A 106 -0.37 -27.82 -12.96
N THR A 107 -1.50 -27.34 -12.43
CA THR A 107 -2.42 -28.20 -11.66
C THR A 107 -2.94 -29.40 -12.46
N ARG A 108 -3.33 -29.19 -13.73
CA ARG A 108 -3.83 -30.26 -14.63
C ARG A 108 -2.79 -31.35 -14.84
N GLU A 109 -1.54 -30.96 -15.10
CA GLU A 109 -0.44 -31.89 -15.33
C GLU A 109 -0.10 -32.65 -14.05
N ILE A 110 -0.04 -31.96 -12.91
CA ILE A 110 0.28 -32.57 -11.63
C ILE A 110 -0.78 -33.62 -11.27
N VAL A 111 -2.06 -33.29 -11.40
CA VAL A 111 -3.15 -34.24 -11.11
C VAL A 111 -3.15 -35.39 -12.12
N GLY A 112 -2.94 -35.09 -13.41
CA GLY A 112 -2.91 -36.08 -14.49
C GLY A 112 -1.79 -37.11 -14.38
N VAL A 113 -0.70 -36.82 -13.66
CA VAL A 113 0.36 -37.81 -13.37
C VAL A 113 -0.13 -38.91 -12.43
N PHE A 114 -1.04 -38.60 -11.50
CA PHE A 114 -1.50 -39.54 -10.48
C PHE A 114 -2.87 -40.16 -10.81
N LEU A 115 -3.70 -39.47 -11.58
CA LEU A 115 -5.07 -39.86 -11.86
C LEU A 115 -5.34 -39.74 -13.36
N ALA A 116 -5.96 -40.78 -13.93
CA ALA A 116 -6.51 -40.70 -15.28
C ALA A 116 -7.69 -39.72 -15.34
N GLU A 117 -7.97 -39.21 -16.54
CA GLU A 117 -9.11 -38.30 -16.79
C GLU A 117 -10.41 -38.91 -16.25
N SER A 118 -10.95 -38.24 -15.24
CA SER A 118 -12.14 -38.65 -14.49
C SER A 118 -12.74 -37.42 -13.81
N GLU A 119 -14.02 -37.47 -13.45
CA GLU A 119 -14.66 -36.37 -12.71
C GLU A 119 -13.93 -36.05 -11.40
N PHE A 120 -13.40 -37.08 -10.73
CA PHE A 120 -12.60 -36.90 -9.52
C PHE A 120 -11.31 -36.12 -9.78
N ALA A 121 -10.62 -36.38 -10.89
CA ALA A 121 -9.43 -35.63 -11.29
C ALA A 121 -9.76 -34.15 -11.57
N SER A 122 -10.88 -33.86 -12.23
CA SER A 122 -11.33 -32.47 -12.46
C SER A 122 -11.64 -31.74 -11.15
N ARG A 123 -12.41 -32.37 -10.25
CA ARG A 123 -12.72 -31.80 -8.92
C ARG A 123 -11.45 -31.58 -8.08
N LEU A 124 -10.50 -32.51 -8.13
CA LEU A 124 -9.22 -32.37 -7.44
C LEU A 124 -8.36 -31.25 -8.03
N THR A 125 -8.37 -31.07 -9.35
CA THR A 125 -7.66 -29.97 -10.04
C THR A 125 -8.20 -28.62 -9.59
N ILE A 126 -9.52 -28.47 -9.56
CA ILE A 126 -10.21 -27.28 -9.03
C ILE A 126 -9.81 -27.04 -7.57
N TRP A 127 -9.93 -28.05 -6.71
CA TRP A 127 -9.58 -27.93 -5.30
C TRP A 127 -8.11 -27.51 -5.10
N LEU A 128 -7.19 -28.10 -5.86
CA LEU A 128 -5.77 -27.78 -5.80
C LEU A 128 -5.47 -26.36 -6.27
N ALA A 129 -6.17 -25.88 -7.31
CA ALA A 129 -6.06 -24.50 -7.79
C ALA A 129 -6.54 -23.51 -6.72
N VAL A 130 -7.71 -23.74 -6.12
CA VAL A 130 -8.26 -22.91 -5.05
C VAL A 130 -7.35 -22.92 -3.82
N TYR A 131 -6.89 -24.09 -3.40
CA TYR A 131 -5.93 -24.24 -2.30
C TYR A 131 -4.64 -23.46 -2.57
N SER A 132 -4.11 -23.55 -3.79
CA SER A 132 -2.88 -22.85 -4.17
C SER A 132 -3.06 -21.34 -4.11
N ILE A 133 -4.16 -20.79 -4.64
CA ILE A 133 -4.48 -19.35 -4.57
C ILE A 133 -4.53 -18.88 -3.11
N TRP A 134 -5.21 -19.63 -2.24
CA TRP A 134 -5.27 -19.29 -0.81
C TRP A 134 -3.89 -19.25 -0.16
N VAL A 135 -3.04 -20.26 -0.42
CA VAL A 135 -1.70 -20.27 0.17
C VAL A 135 -0.82 -19.17 -0.41
N ILE A 136 -0.94 -18.85 -1.71
CA ILE A 136 -0.25 -17.72 -2.34
C ILE A 136 -0.63 -16.43 -1.63
N ASP A 137 -1.93 -16.14 -1.48
CA ASP A 137 -2.46 -14.94 -0.84
C ASP A 137 -1.92 -14.75 0.58
N PHE A 138 -1.90 -15.82 1.39
CA PHE A 138 -1.35 -15.78 2.75
C PHE A 138 0.17 -15.54 2.75
N ALA A 139 0.92 -16.24 1.90
CA ALA A 139 2.37 -16.16 1.87
C ALA A 139 2.89 -14.84 1.26
N ILE A 140 2.22 -14.32 0.23
CA ILE A 140 2.60 -13.06 -0.40
C ILE A 140 2.25 -11.88 0.51
N ASN A 141 1.13 -11.92 1.24
CA ASN A 141 0.81 -10.91 2.25
C ASN A 141 1.81 -10.91 3.42
N ALA A 142 2.33 -12.07 3.82
CA ALA A 142 3.39 -12.17 4.82
C ALA A 142 4.67 -11.46 4.33
N SER A 143 5.05 -11.73 3.08
CA SER A 143 6.20 -11.10 2.41
C SER A 143 6.03 -9.59 2.25
N MET A 144 4.83 -9.15 1.88
CA MET A 144 4.46 -7.74 1.76
C MET A 144 4.53 -7.02 3.11
N SER A 145 3.97 -7.60 4.16
CA SER A 145 4.00 -7.03 5.51
C SER A 145 5.45 -6.90 6.03
N CYS A 146 6.26 -7.94 5.84
CA CYS A 146 7.66 -7.93 6.23
C CYS A 146 8.48 -6.89 5.45
N SER A 147 8.29 -6.79 4.13
CA SER A 147 9.04 -5.84 3.31
C SER A 147 8.69 -4.39 3.61
N ARG A 148 7.41 -4.05 3.84
CA ARG A 148 7.01 -2.71 4.29
C ARG A 148 7.58 -2.38 5.67
N SER A 149 7.50 -3.32 6.61
CA SER A 149 8.04 -3.13 7.96
C SER A 149 9.57 -2.94 7.93
N LEU A 150 10.27 -3.66 7.05
CA LEU A 150 11.71 -3.54 6.86
C LEU A 150 12.12 -2.12 6.44
N VAL A 151 11.33 -1.43 5.61
CA VAL A 151 11.59 -0.03 5.23
C VAL A 151 11.58 0.88 6.45
N VAL A 152 10.57 0.74 7.31
CA VAL A 152 10.41 1.54 8.54
C VAL A 152 11.50 1.21 9.56
N ASP A 153 11.90 -0.05 9.65
CA ASP A 153 12.88 -0.57 10.60
C ASP A 153 14.32 -0.12 10.32
N ILE A 154 14.65 0.07 9.04
CA ILE A 154 16.00 0.40 8.58
C ILE A 154 16.20 1.91 8.46
N LEU A 155 15.17 2.66 8.06
CA LEU A 155 15.28 4.09 7.82
C LEU A 155 15.08 4.92 9.10
N PRO A 156 15.87 5.99 9.28
CA PRO A 156 15.58 6.98 10.31
C PRO A 156 14.27 7.69 10.02
N ILE A 157 13.58 8.17 11.06
CA ILE A 157 12.21 8.74 10.99
C ILE A 157 12.05 9.79 9.88
N HIS A 158 13.00 10.72 9.75
CA HIS A 158 12.97 11.78 8.74
C HIS A 158 13.06 11.26 7.28
N LYS A 159 13.49 10.00 7.06
CA LYS A 159 13.55 9.36 5.74
C LYS A 159 12.45 8.34 5.50
N GLN A 160 11.61 8.01 6.49
CA GLN A 160 10.58 6.99 6.35
C GLN A 160 9.52 7.38 5.30
N GLN A 161 9.16 8.65 5.21
CA GLN A 161 8.25 9.16 4.17
C GLN A 161 8.84 8.97 2.76
N ALA A 162 10.14 9.26 2.59
CA ALA A 162 10.84 9.02 1.33
C ALA A 162 10.92 7.52 1.02
N GLY A 163 11.16 6.65 2.01
CA GLY A 163 11.13 5.21 1.87
C GLY A 163 9.76 4.68 1.44
N ALA A 164 8.68 5.15 2.05
CA ALA A 164 7.31 4.81 1.67
C ALA A 164 7.00 5.24 0.22
N ALA A 165 7.47 6.42 -0.20
CA ALA A 165 7.34 6.89 -1.58
C ALA A 165 8.16 6.05 -2.59
N TRP A 166 9.36 5.61 -2.23
CA TRP A 166 10.13 4.68 -3.07
C TRP A 166 9.46 3.31 -3.16
N TYR A 167 8.92 2.80 -2.06
CA TYR A 167 8.16 1.56 -2.05
C TYR A 167 6.95 1.63 -3.00
N SER A 168 6.14 2.70 -2.93
CA SER A 168 4.96 2.85 -3.80
C SER A 168 5.33 2.98 -5.28
N ARG A 169 6.42 3.69 -5.62
CA ARG A 169 6.93 3.80 -7.00
C ARG A 169 7.36 2.45 -7.57
N LEU A 170 8.15 1.68 -6.79
CA LEU A 170 8.60 0.36 -7.23
C LEU A 170 7.45 -0.66 -7.29
N ALA A 171 6.47 -0.56 -6.39
CA ALA A 171 5.24 -1.33 -6.46
C ALA A 171 4.44 -1.03 -7.75
N ALA A 172 4.29 0.25 -8.12
CA ALA A 172 3.63 0.64 -9.37
C ALA A 172 4.40 0.13 -10.60
N PHE A 173 5.73 0.15 -10.55
CA PHE A 173 6.58 -0.42 -11.61
C PHE A 173 6.40 -1.94 -11.74
N GLY A 174 6.26 -2.69 -10.62
CA GLY A 174 6.00 -4.12 -10.66
C GLY A 174 4.67 -4.49 -11.34
N HIS A 175 3.59 -3.72 -11.08
CA HIS A 175 2.33 -3.89 -11.81
C HIS A 175 2.48 -3.60 -13.31
N LEU A 176 3.18 -2.52 -13.67
CA LEU A 176 3.44 -2.18 -15.07
C LEU A 176 4.20 -3.30 -15.80
N LEU A 177 5.21 -3.88 -15.16
CA LEU A 177 5.92 -5.04 -15.71
C LEU A 177 5.01 -6.26 -15.87
N SER A 178 4.17 -6.56 -14.87
CA SER A 178 3.26 -7.71 -14.91
C SER A 178 2.26 -7.62 -16.06
N TYR A 179 1.56 -6.50 -16.17
CA TYR A 179 0.60 -6.29 -17.25
C TYR A 179 1.29 -6.13 -18.61
N GLY A 180 2.47 -5.50 -18.64
CA GLY A 180 3.28 -5.37 -19.85
C GLY A 180 3.65 -6.72 -20.43
N ILE A 181 4.22 -7.60 -19.61
CA ILE A 181 4.58 -8.96 -20.02
C ILE A 181 3.33 -9.79 -20.35
N GLY A 182 2.24 -9.66 -19.58
CA GLY A 182 0.97 -10.33 -19.86
C GLY A 182 0.28 -9.90 -21.17
N SER A 183 0.54 -8.68 -21.64
CA SER A 183 0.00 -8.21 -22.93
C SER A 183 0.68 -8.82 -24.15
N VAL A 184 1.91 -9.32 -23.98
CA VAL A 184 2.70 -9.96 -25.03
C VAL A 184 2.33 -11.44 -25.13
N ASP A 185 2.20 -11.94 -26.36
CA ASP A 185 2.04 -13.37 -26.59
C ASP A 185 3.36 -14.10 -26.33
N LEU A 186 3.46 -14.66 -25.13
CA LEU A 186 4.66 -15.34 -24.66
C LEU A 186 4.88 -16.67 -25.40
N VAL A 187 3.81 -17.37 -25.79
CA VAL A 187 3.91 -18.68 -26.43
C VAL A 187 4.50 -18.55 -27.84
N THR A 188 4.11 -17.54 -28.60
CA THR A 188 4.74 -17.27 -29.91
C THR A 188 6.16 -16.72 -29.78
N THR A 189 6.47 -15.98 -28.72
CA THR A 189 7.79 -15.36 -28.52
C THR A 189 8.85 -16.37 -28.02
N PHE A 190 8.51 -17.21 -27.04
CA PHE A 190 9.45 -18.12 -26.38
C PHE A 190 9.24 -19.61 -26.75
N GLY A 191 8.21 -19.92 -27.54
CA GLY A 191 7.80 -21.28 -27.84
C GLY A 191 7.21 -21.99 -26.61
N THR A 192 6.99 -23.31 -26.70
CA THR A 192 6.34 -24.10 -25.64
C THR A 192 7.30 -24.68 -24.59
N ARG A 193 8.59 -24.30 -24.62
CA ARG A 193 9.62 -24.90 -23.75
C ARG A 193 9.43 -24.60 -22.27
N PHE A 194 8.85 -23.45 -21.93
CA PHE A 194 8.63 -22.99 -20.56
C PHE A 194 7.15 -23.11 -20.14
N GLY A 195 6.39 -23.97 -20.83
CA GLY A 195 4.95 -24.09 -20.69
C GLY A 195 4.26 -23.91 -22.04
N ASP A 196 3.21 -24.69 -22.25
CA ASP A 196 2.39 -24.68 -23.48
C ASP A 196 1.34 -23.55 -23.52
N SER A 197 1.16 -22.83 -22.42
CA SER A 197 0.18 -21.76 -22.29
C SER A 197 0.78 -20.46 -21.76
N GLN A 198 0.12 -19.34 -22.08
CA GLN A 198 0.53 -18.03 -21.60
C GLN A 198 0.50 -17.97 -20.06
N PHE A 199 -0.49 -18.62 -19.43
CA PHE A 199 -0.62 -18.70 -17.97
C PHE A 199 0.59 -19.36 -17.32
N LYS A 200 1.06 -20.51 -17.85
CA LYS A 200 2.22 -21.24 -17.32
C LYS A 200 3.51 -20.44 -17.46
N GLN A 201 3.74 -19.83 -18.62
CA GLN A 201 4.94 -19.02 -18.82
C GLN A 201 4.97 -17.79 -17.91
N LEU A 202 3.83 -17.11 -17.76
CA LEU A 202 3.73 -15.96 -16.86
C LEU A 202 3.87 -16.38 -15.39
N ALA A 203 3.40 -17.56 -15.01
CA ALA A 203 3.63 -18.14 -13.68
C ALA A 203 5.14 -18.31 -13.38
N LEU A 204 5.93 -18.84 -14.32
CA LEU A 204 7.38 -18.97 -14.18
C LEU A 204 8.10 -17.62 -14.10
N ILE A 205 7.63 -16.61 -14.86
CA ILE A 205 8.15 -15.25 -14.78
C ILE A 205 7.82 -14.63 -13.41
N SER A 206 6.61 -14.84 -12.90
CA SER A 206 6.18 -14.37 -11.57
C SER A 206 7.02 -14.99 -10.45
N ILE A 207 7.28 -16.30 -10.51
CA ILE A 207 8.20 -17.01 -9.61
C ILE A 207 9.59 -16.37 -9.63
N SER A 208 10.13 -16.15 -10.84
CA SER A 208 11.45 -15.55 -11.01
C SER A 208 11.49 -14.12 -10.44
N ALA A 209 10.44 -13.33 -10.67
CA ALA A 209 10.33 -11.96 -10.17
C ALA A 209 10.27 -11.89 -8.64
N VAL A 210 9.40 -12.69 -7.99
CA VAL A 210 9.26 -12.66 -6.53
C VAL A 210 10.51 -13.18 -5.82
N LEU A 211 11.13 -14.26 -6.31
CA LEU A 211 12.34 -14.82 -5.71
C LEU A 211 13.55 -13.92 -5.90
N SER A 212 13.80 -13.43 -7.12
CA SER A 212 14.99 -12.61 -7.41
C SER A 212 14.95 -11.26 -6.70
N THR A 213 13.79 -10.59 -6.66
CA THR A 213 13.64 -9.28 -6.02
C THR A 213 13.71 -9.40 -4.49
N CYS A 214 13.12 -10.46 -3.91
CA CYS A 214 13.26 -10.77 -2.49
C CYS A 214 14.71 -11.09 -2.14
N ALA A 215 15.39 -11.92 -2.93
CA ALA A 215 16.79 -12.26 -2.74
C ALA A 215 17.69 -11.02 -2.81
N LEU A 216 17.47 -10.12 -3.77
CA LEU A 216 18.25 -8.89 -3.90
C LEU A 216 18.08 -7.97 -2.69
N THR A 217 16.83 -7.78 -2.24
CA THR A 217 16.52 -6.97 -1.04
C THR A 217 17.18 -7.59 0.20
N CYS A 218 17.05 -8.90 0.36
CA CYS A 218 17.69 -9.61 1.46
C CYS A 218 19.21 -9.49 1.38
N TRP A 219 19.84 -9.60 0.21
CA TRP A 219 21.28 -9.44 0.08
C TRP A 219 21.76 -7.99 0.35
N ALA A 220 20.95 -6.99 0.03
CA ALA A 220 21.30 -5.59 0.16
C ALA A 220 21.12 -5.04 1.58
N VAL A 221 20.18 -5.59 2.35
CA VAL A 221 19.79 -5.07 3.66
C VAL A 221 20.38 -5.92 4.79
N THR A 222 20.99 -5.25 5.76
CA THR A 222 21.45 -5.85 7.02
C THR A 222 20.61 -5.28 8.17
N GLU A 223 19.98 -6.16 8.94
CA GLU A 223 19.14 -5.81 10.09
C GLU A 223 19.92 -5.88 11.40
N LYS A 224 19.38 -5.24 12.45
CA LYS A 224 19.76 -5.50 13.84
C LYS A 224 19.19 -6.86 14.29
N VAL A 225 19.97 -7.62 15.07
CA VAL A 225 19.57 -8.95 15.56
C VAL A 225 19.17 -8.88 17.03
N LEU A 226 18.02 -9.45 17.38
CA LEU A 226 17.56 -9.54 18.77
C LEU A 226 18.45 -10.52 19.55
N ILE A 227 19.06 -10.06 20.64
CA ILE A 227 19.77 -10.90 21.60
C ILE A 227 18.73 -11.40 22.60
N ALA A 228 18.48 -12.71 22.60
CA ALA A 228 17.68 -13.34 23.64
C ALA A 228 18.33 -13.02 25.00
N SER A 229 17.62 -12.26 25.85
CA SER A 229 18.04 -12.09 27.24
C SER A 229 17.75 -13.39 27.98
N GLY A 230 18.71 -13.85 28.80
CA GLY A 230 18.65 -15.13 29.50
C GLY A 230 17.49 -15.28 30.50
N ASP A 231 16.76 -14.21 30.79
CA ASP A 231 15.52 -14.25 31.56
C ASP A 231 14.33 -14.44 30.62
N LYS A 232 14.15 -15.66 30.12
CA LYS A 232 12.81 -16.12 29.75
C LYS A 232 12.10 -16.49 31.05
N GLU A 233 11.60 -15.49 31.79
CA GLU A 233 10.40 -15.76 32.59
C GLU A 233 9.36 -16.31 31.62
N LYS A 234 8.88 -17.52 31.89
CA LYS A 234 7.79 -18.19 31.17
C LYS A 234 6.48 -17.41 31.38
N GLY A 235 6.41 -16.17 30.90
CA GLY A 235 5.22 -15.34 30.94
C GLY A 235 4.57 -15.29 29.56
N ASN A 236 3.51 -16.09 29.38
CA ASN A 236 2.50 -16.01 28.31
C ASN A 236 2.96 -15.61 26.90
N ASP A 237 3.59 -16.52 26.15
CA ASP A 237 3.71 -16.38 24.68
C ASP A 237 2.32 -16.37 23.99
N GLU A 238 1.31 -17.01 24.60
CA GLU A 238 -0.10 -16.94 24.17
C GLU A 238 -0.71 -15.52 24.30
N GLY A 239 0.00 -14.58 24.94
CA GLY A 239 -0.43 -13.21 25.15
C GLY A 239 -0.03 -12.21 24.06
N SER A 240 0.95 -12.49 23.19
CA SER A 240 1.49 -11.44 22.29
C SER A 240 0.59 -11.13 21.09
N VAL A 241 0.04 -12.14 20.43
CA VAL A 241 -0.90 -11.96 19.30
C VAL A 241 -2.24 -11.45 19.83
N ALA A 242 -2.76 -12.09 20.88
CA ALA A 242 -4.00 -11.70 21.51
C ALA A 242 -3.92 -10.27 22.07
N ALA A 243 -2.78 -9.84 22.63
CA ALA A 243 -2.59 -8.46 23.05
C ALA A 243 -2.54 -7.49 21.87
N ALA A 244 -1.86 -7.82 20.77
CA ALA A 244 -1.83 -6.98 19.57
C ALA A 244 -3.23 -6.81 18.98
N VAL A 245 -3.98 -7.90 18.81
CA VAL A 245 -5.37 -7.88 18.35
C VAL A 245 -6.27 -7.11 19.32
N ARG A 246 -6.13 -7.34 20.63
CA ARG A 246 -6.89 -6.60 21.67
C ARG A 246 -6.58 -5.11 21.63
N THR A 247 -5.34 -4.72 21.37
CA THR A 247 -4.92 -3.32 21.26
C THR A 247 -5.56 -2.68 20.04
N ILE A 248 -5.47 -3.32 18.87
CA ILE A 248 -6.12 -2.87 17.65
C ILE A 248 -7.65 -2.74 17.87
N TRP A 249 -8.27 -3.74 18.49
CA TRP A 249 -9.71 -3.72 18.81
C TRP A 249 -10.12 -2.59 19.75
N THR A 250 -9.31 -2.35 20.79
CA THR A 250 -9.58 -1.29 21.77
C THR A 250 -9.44 0.08 21.13
N THR A 251 -8.41 0.29 20.30
CA THR A 251 -8.19 1.54 19.56
C THR A 251 -9.26 1.74 18.49
N LEU A 252 -9.65 0.68 17.76
CA LEU A 252 -10.74 0.71 16.78
C LEU A 252 -12.05 1.24 17.38
N ARG A 253 -12.36 0.85 18.63
CA ARG A 253 -13.56 1.34 19.35
C ARG A 253 -13.47 2.80 19.80
N HIS A 254 -12.28 3.38 19.89
CA HIS A 254 -12.03 4.73 20.42
C HIS A 254 -11.25 5.60 19.42
N LEU A 255 -11.51 5.41 18.13
CA LEU A 255 -10.82 6.14 17.06
C LEU A 255 -11.09 7.66 17.16
N PRO A 256 -10.04 8.51 17.05
CA PRO A 256 -10.23 9.94 16.91
C PRO A 256 -11.12 10.28 15.70
N PRO A 257 -11.97 11.32 15.76
CA PRO A 257 -12.95 11.61 14.71
C PRO A 257 -12.34 11.81 13.32
N ARG A 258 -11.17 12.45 13.24
CA ARG A 258 -10.45 12.67 11.97
C ARG A 258 -9.95 11.36 11.36
N VAL A 259 -9.35 10.48 12.17
CA VAL A 259 -8.93 9.15 11.73
C VAL A 259 -10.13 8.33 11.28
N GLN A 260 -11.22 8.36 12.06
CA GLN A 260 -12.44 7.65 11.74
C GLN A 260 -13.01 8.10 10.37
N ALA A 261 -12.99 9.40 10.08
CA ALA A 261 -13.44 9.94 8.80
C ALA A 261 -12.57 9.48 7.62
N ILE A 262 -11.23 9.43 7.78
CA ILE A 262 -10.31 8.87 6.78
C ILE A 262 -10.64 7.39 6.53
N CYS A 263 -10.80 6.62 7.60
CA CYS A 263 -11.11 5.19 7.55
C CYS A 263 -12.45 4.92 6.84
N TRP A 264 -13.51 5.68 7.14
CA TRP A 264 -14.81 5.51 6.46
C TRP A 264 -14.77 5.92 5.00
N ALA A 265 -14.08 7.01 4.64
CA ALA A 265 -13.85 7.36 3.25
C ALA A 265 -13.16 6.20 2.51
N HIS A 266 -12.10 5.65 3.10
CA HIS A 266 -11.37 4.52 2.53
C HIS A 266 -12.24 3.26 2.39
N PHE A 267 -13.04 2.96 3.42
CA PHE A 267 -13.96 1.83 3.47
C PHE A 267 -14.89 1.76 2.26
N TRP A 268 -15.63 2.84 2.02
CA TRP A 268 -16.62 2.88 0.95
C TRP A 268 -15.98 2.80 -0.43
N SER A 269 -14.74 3.27 -0.60
CA SER A 269 -14.04 3.15 -1.88
C SER A 269 -13.61 1.72 -2.19
N TRP A 270 -13.22 0.93 -1.17
CA TRP A 270 -12.69 -0.42 -1.40
C TRP A 270 -13.76 -1.44 -1.77
N ILE A 271 -15.03 -1.18 -1.47
CA ILE A 271 -16.14 -1.99 -2.00
C ILE A 271 -16.14 -1.94 -3.53
N GLY A 272 -15.90 -0.76 -4.12
CA GLY A 272 -15.82 -0.58 -5.57
C GLY A 272 -14.50 -1.02 -6.19
N TRP A 273 -13.37 -0.82 -5.49
CA TRP A 273 -12.07 -1.27 -5.99
C TRP A 273 -11.93 -2.80 -6.04
N PHE A 274 -12.65 -3.54 -5.18
CA PHE A 274 -12.60 -5.00 -5.19
C PHE A 274 -12.96 -5.61 -6.56
N PRO A 275 -14.19 -5.41 -7.10
CA PRO A 275 -14.54 -6.01 -8.39
C PRO A 275 -13.68 -5.48 -9.54
N PHE A 276 -13.22 -4.22 -9.46
CA PHE A 276 -12.30 -3.66 -10.45
C PHE A 276 -10.97 -4.44 -10.48
N ASN A 277 -10.37 -4.73 -9.33
CA ASN A 277 -9.07 -5.39 -9.26
C ASN A 277 -9.12 -6.88 -9.65
N PHE A 278 -10.20 -7.61 -9.31
CA PHE A 278 -10.26 -9.07 -9.55
C PHE A 278 -11.03 -9.46 -10.82
N TYR A 279 -11.91 -8.59 -11.32
CA TYR A 279 -12.73 -8.86 -12.50
C TYR A 279 -12.58 -7.83 -13.61
N GLY A 280 -11.86 -6.72 -13.40
CA GLY A 280 -11.72 -5.67 -14.41
C GLY A 280 -11.06 -6.16 -15.70
N THR A 281 -10.06 -7.03 -15.59
CA THR A 281 -9.39 -7.69 -16.72
C THR A 281 -10.34 -8.61 -17.48
N THR A 282 -11.01 -9.48 -16.74
CA THR A 282 -12.00 -10.42 -17.27
C THR A 282 -13.15 -9.67 -17.94
N TRP A 283 -13.62 -8.57 -17.37
CA TRP A 283 -14.66 -7.74 -17.97
C TRP A 283 -14.24 -7.15 -19.32
N VAL A 284 -13.04 -6.57 -19.42
CA VAL A 284 -12.54 -6.05 -20.70
C VAL A 284 -12.40 -7.17 -21.73
N GLY A 285 -11.85 -8.32 -21.33
CA GLY A 285 -11.71 -9.48 -22.21
C GLY A 285 -13.06 -10.02 -22.65
N GLU A 286 -14.03 -10.18 -21.75
CA GLU A 286 -15.40 -10.59 -22.08
C GLU A 286 -16.11 -9.58 -23.00
N THR A 287 -15.92 -8.27 -22.78
CA THR A 287 -16.45 -7.22 -23.68
C THR A 287 -15.87 -7.37 -25.09
N TYR A 288 -14.57 -7.62 -25.23
CA TYR A 288 -13.95 -7.88 -26.52
C TYR A 288 -14.52 -9.13 -27.19
N PHE A 289 -14.60 -10.24 -26.45
CA PHE A 289 -15.18 -11.50 -26.94
C PHE A 289 -16.64 -11.35 -27.34
N ARG A 290 -17.41 -10.53 -26.60
CA ARG A 290 -18.83 -10.35 -26.82
C ARG A 290 -19.15 -9.44 -27.99
N TYR A 291 -18.44 -8.33 -28.14
CA TYR A 291 -18.85 -7.28 -29.09
C TYR A 291 -17.92 -7.10 -30.30
N ASP A 292 -16.64 -7.43 -30.17
CA ASP A 292 -15.66 -7.13 -31.24
C ASP A 292 -15.28 -8.37 -32.07
N LEU A 293 -15.46 -9.59 -31.54
CA LEU A 293 -15.17 -10.84 -32.28
C LEU A 293 -16.41 -11.40 -33.00
N THR A 294 -16.21 -11.87 -34.23
CA THR A 294 -17.20 -12.69 -34.96
C THR A 294 -17.34 -14.10 -34.36
N VAL A 295 -18.41 -14.82 -34.68
CA VAL A 295 -18.66 -16.19 -34.17
C VAL A 295 -17.53 -17.16 -34.55
N GLU A 296 -17.00 -17.04 -35.76
CA GLU A 296 -15.91 -17.87 -36.29
C GLU A 296 -14.57 -17.61 -35.57
N GLU A 297 -14.27 -16.34 -35.29
CA GLU A 297 -13.06 -15.95 -34.55
C GLU A 297 -13.08 -16.40 -33.09
N ARG A 298 -14.27 -16.49 -32.47
CA ARG A 298 -14.40 -17.00 -31.10
C ARG A 298 -14.08 -18.49 -31.00
N ALA A 299 -14.49 -19.28 -31.98
CA ALA A 299 -14.30 -20.73 -31.99
C ALA A 299 -12.83 -21.16 -32.21
N SER A 300 -12.02 -20.30 -32.83
CA SER A 300 -10.63 -20.61 -33.19
C SER A 300 -9.59 -20.17 -32.16
N ARG A 301 -9.98 -19.45 -31.11
CA ARG A 301 -9.05 -18.86 -30.13
C ARG A 301 -9.21 -19.50 -28.76
N ASP A 302 -8.09 -19.66 -28.04
CA ASP A 302 -8.11 -20.04 -26.62
C ASP A 302 -8.61 -18.85 -25.78
N PRO A 303 -9.80 -18.93 -25.15
CA PRO A 303 -10.35 -17.79 -24.46
C PRO A 303 -9.58 -17.44 -23.19
N LEU A 304 -8.92 -18.40 -22.53
CA LEU A 304 -8.10 -18.10 -21.34
C LEU A 304 -6.94 -17.18 -21.70
N SER A 305 -6.17 -17.55 -22.73
CA SER A 305 -5.05 -16.77 -23.24
C SER A 305 -5.51 -15.39 -23.73
N GLU A 306 -6.55 -15.33 -24.56
CA GLU A 306 -6.99 -14.06 -25.16
C GLU A 306 -7.66 -13.11 -24.17
N ILE A 307 -8.53 -13.60 -23.28
CA ILE A 307 -9.13 -12.75 -22.22
C ILE A 307 -8.02 -12.16 -21.35
N GLY A 308 -7.04 -12.98 -20.95
CA GLY A 308 -5.90 -12.54 -20.16
C GLY A 308 -5.03 -11.52 -20.90
N ARG A 309 -4.69 -11.76 -22.17
CA ARG A 309 -3.82 -10.89 -22.97
C ARG A 309 -4.48 -9.56 -23.34
N ILE A 310 -5.74 -9.58 -23.76
CA ILE A 310 -6.51 -8.38 -24.10
C ILE A 310 -6.78 -7.57 -22.83
N GLY A 311 -7.20 -8.22 -21.74
CA GLY A 311 -7.36 -7.58 -20.44
C GLY A 311 -6.05 -6.96 -19.93
N SER A 312 -4.93 -7.68 -20.05
CA SER A 312 -3.59 -7.16 -19.73
C SER A 312 -3.26 -5.90 -20.52
N SER A 313 -3.56 -5.88 -21.83
CA SER A 313 -3.28 -4.75 -22.71
C SER A 313 -3.92 -3.45 -22.23
N SER A 314 -5.17 -3.51 -21.76
CA SER A 314 -5.85 -2.35 -21.16
C SER A 314 -5.23 -1.95 -19.82
N LEU A 315 -4.82 -2.95 -19.01
CA LEU A 315 -4.13 -2.71 -17.75
C LEU A 315 -2.71 -2.14 -17.91
N VAL A 316 -2.04 -2.34 -19.05
CA VAL A 316 -0.78 -1.65 -19.37
C VAL A 316 -0.98 -0.14 -19.39
N ILE A 317 -2.03 0.34 -20.06
CA ILE A 317 -2.32 1.77 -20.13
C ILE A 317 -2.69 2.31 -18.74
N TYR A 318 -3.54 1.59 -18.00
CA TYR A 318 -3.89 1.91 -16.62
C TYR A 318 -2.66 1.98 -15.69
N SER A 319 -1.76 1.01 -15.78
CA SER A 319 -0.55 0.97 -14.94
C SER A 319 0.48 2.01 -15.36
N LEU A 320 0.57 2.34 -16.65
CA LEU A 320 1.40 3.45 -17.14
C LEU A 320 0.88 4.79 -16.59
N ILE A 321 -0.44 5.02 -16.66
CA ILE A 321 -1.08 6.21 -16.08
C ILE A 321 -0.86 6.25 -14.58
N THR A 322 -1.03 5.13 -13.87
CA THR A 322 -0.77 5.02 -12.43
C THR A 322 0.68 5.35 -12.09
N PHE A 323 1.62 4.74 -12.81
CA PHE A 323 3.05 4.92 -12.61
C PHE A 323 3.44 6.39 -12.86
N ALA A 324 3.02 6.97 -13.99
CA ALA A 324 3.24 8.39 -14.28
C ALA A 324 2.62 9.29 -13.21
N SER A 325 1.38 8.99 -12.79
CA SER A 325 0.67 9.72 -11.73
C SER A 325 1.41 9.71 -10.40
N SER A 326 2.11 8.63 -10.06
CA SER A 326 2.91 8.55 -8.82
C SER A 326 4.08 9.55 -8.75
N PHE A 327 4.55 10.03 -9.90
CA PHE A 327 5.58 11.08 -9.99
C PHE A 327 4.96 12.45 -10.24
N ILE A 328 3.92 12.51 -11.08
CA ILE A 328 3.33 13.76 -11.56
C ILE A 328 2.41 14.38 -10.51
N LEU A 329 1.51 13.61 -9.90
CA LEU A 329 0.49 14.14 -8.99
C LEU A 329 1.09 14.92 -7.80
N PRO A 330 2.17 14.46 -7.14
CA PRO A 330 2.81 15.23 -6.07
C PRO A 330 3.36 16.60 -6.50
N LEU A 331 3.62 16.84 -7.79
CA LEU A 331 4.09 18.14 -8.29
C LEU A 331 2.96 19.17 -8.45
N PHE A 332 1.75 18.67 -8.73
CA PHE A 332 0.57 19.48 -9.03
C PHE A 332 -0.40 19.61 -7.85
N ILE A 333 -0.22 18.82 -6.79
CA ILE A 333 -1.04 18.87 -5.58
C ILE A 333 -0.24 19.53 -4.47
N SER A 334 -0.86 20.50 -3.79
CA SER A 334 -0.23 21.17 -2.67
C SER A 334 -0.05 20.19 -1.50
N SER A 335 1.19 20.06 -1.02
CA SER A 335 1.49 19.25 0.16
C SER A 335 0.80 19.86 1.38
N PRO A 336 0.17 19.06 2.26
CA PRO A 336 -0.39 19.55 3.52
C PRO A 336 0.63 20.24 4.46
N GLN A 337 1.92 20.20 4.15
CA GLN A 337 3.04 20.68 4.98
C GLN A 337 3.84 21.84 4.37
N ASP A 338 3.52 22.32 3.17
CA ASP A 338 4.27 23.43 2.54
C ASP A 338 3.83 24.79 3.10
N THR A 339 4.28 25.12 4.31
CA THR A 339 4.20 26.50 4.84
C THR A 339 5.54 27.21 4.92
N ASP A 340 6.68 26.53 4.73
CA ASP A 340 7.98 27.16 4.87
C ASP A 340 8.89 26.93 3.65
N PHE A 341 8.97 28.00 2.84
CA PHE A 341 10.03 28.31 1.87
C PHE A 341 9.99 27.60 0.51
N THR A 342 9.25 28.18 -0.45
CA THR A 342 9.56 28.02 -1.88
C THR A 342 10.63 29.03 -2.30
N PRO A 343 11.72 28.61 -2.98
CA PRO A 343 12.69 29.54 -3.58
C PRO A 343 11.95 30.51 -4.51
N ARG A 344 12.17 31.82 -4.35
CA ARG A 344 11.51 32.84 -5.19
C ARG A 344 11.75 32.51 -6.67
N PRO A 345 10.70 32.24 -7.47
CA PRO A 345 10.86 31.89 -8.86
C PRO A 345 11.53 33.03 -9.64
N PRO A 346 12.22 32.73 -10.76
CA PRO A 346 12.80 33.76 -11.62
C PRO A 346 11.75 34.82 -11.98
N ARG A 347 12.12 36.11 -11.89
CA ARG A 347 11.18 37.25 -12.02
C ARG A 347 10.32 37.23 -13.30
N HIS A 348 10.81 36.60 -14.38
CA HIS A 348 10.11 36.46 -15.65
C HIS A 348 9.07 35.32 -15.68
N LEU A 349 9.15 34.35 -14.76
CA LEU A 349 8.21 33.23 -14.63
C LEU A 349 7.29 33.37 -13.41
N ALA A 350 7.59 34.29 -12.48
CA ALA A 350 6.85 34.47 -11.24
C ALA A 350 5.34 34.71 -11.42
N GLY A 351 4.92 35.48 -12.42
CA GLY A 351 3.49 35.71 -12.68
C GLY A 351 2.73 34.46 -13.12
N VAL A 352 3.39 33.57 -13.88
CA VAL A 352 2.81 32.30 -14.34
C VAL A 352 2.85 31.26 -13.23
N LEU A 353 3.99 31.14 -12.51
CA LEU A 353 4.09 30.22 -11.37
C LEU A 353 3.11 30.58 -10.26
N ASN A 354 2.93 31.85 -9.91
CA ASN A 354 1.98 32.25 -8.89
C ASN A 354 0.53 31.93 -9.28
N ARG A 355 0.17 32.05 -10.57
CA ARG A 355 -1.15 31.62 -11.07
C ARG A 355 -1.31 30.11 -11.05
N LEU A 356 -0.28 29.36 -11.42
CA LEU A 356 -0.27 27.90 -11.36
C LEU A 356 -0.32 27.39 -9.91
N GLU A 357 0.36 28.06 -8.98
CA GLU A 357 0.35 27.77 -7.55
C GLU A 357 -1.02 28.05 -6.91
N ALA A 358 -1.69 29.14 -7.34
CA ALA A 358 -3.06 29.46 -6.93
C ALA A 358 -4.12 28.47 -7.45
N LEU A 359 -3.81 27.69 -8.50
CA LEU A 359 -4.69 26.68 -9.10
C LEU A 359 -4.45 25.27 -8.55
N LYS A 360 -3.42 25.04 -7.72
CA LYS A 360 -3.12 23.71 -7.19
C LYS A 360 -4.23 23.25 -6.23
N PRO A 361 -4.94 22.14 -6.51
CA PRO A 361 -5.86 21.58 -5.55
C PRO A 361 -5.10 21.08 -4.32
N ASP A 362 -5.71 21.21 -3.15
CA ASP A 362 -5.22 20.53 -1.96
C ASP A 362 -5.40 19.01 -2.10
N LEU A 363 -4.61 18.25 -1.33
CA LEU A 363 -4.64 16.78 -1.36
C LEU A 363 -6.05 16.22 -1.12
N LEU A 364 -6.85 16.90 -0.30
CA LEU A 364 -8.22 16.47 0.00
C LEU A 364 -9.15 16.64 -1.20
N THR A 365 -9.09 17.78 -1.91
CA THR A 365 -9.86 17.96 -3.15
C THR A 365 -9.42 16.97 -4.22
N ALA A 366 -8.11 16.77 -4.38
CA ALA A 366 -7.60 15.77 -5.32
C ALA A 366 -8.11 14.36 -5.01
N TRP A 367 -8.23 14.01 -3.72
CA TRP A 367 -8.74 12.71 -3.30
C TRP A 367 -10.24 12.56 -3.60
N ILE A 368 -11.04 13.60 -3.35
CA ILE A 368 -12.47 13.64 -3.73
C ILE A 368 -12.63 13.49 -5.24
N LEU A 369 -11.85 14.23 -6.03
CA LEU A 369 -11.86 14.13 -7.49
C LEU A 369 -11.45 12.73 -7.97
N GLY A 370 -10.52 12.07 -7.28
CA GLY A 370 -10.17 10.67 -7.54
C GLY A 370 -11.38 9.73 -7.39
N HIS A 371 -12.13 9.84 -6.28
CA HIS A 371 -13.35 9.05 -6.07
C HIS A 371 -14.42 9.34 -7.13
N LEU A 372 -14.66 10.61 -7.44
CA LEU A 372 -15.62 11.01 -8.47
C LEU A 372 -15.19 10.50 -9.86
N GLY A 373 -13.90 10.55 -10.18
CA GLY A 373 -13.36 10.03 -11.44
C GLY A 373 -13.56 8.52 -11.58
N PHE A 374 -13.25 7.74 -10.53
CA PHE A 374 -13.51 6.30 -10.53
C PHE A 374 -15.01 6.00 -10.68
N SER A 375 -15.86 6.70 -9.92
CA SER A 375 -17.31 6.50 -10.02
C SER A 375 -17.82 6.85 -11.42
N ALA A 376 -17.41 7.97 -12.00
CA ALA A 376 -17.85 8.37 -13.34
C ALA A 376 -17.47 7.32 -14.39
N ALA A 377 -16.24 6.78 -14.32
CA ALA A 377 -15.79 5.73 -15.22
C ALA A 377 -16.58 4.42 -15.04
N MET A 378 -16.73 3.93 -13.81
CA MET A 378 -17.38 2.64 -13.55
C MET A 378 -18.91 2.69 -13.65
N SER A 379 -19.53 3.86 -13.50
CA SER A 379 -20.95 4.04 -13.83
C SER A 379 -21.24 3.82 -15.32
N MET A 380 -20.23 3.98 -16.19
CA MET A 380 -20.35 3.72 -17.62
C MET A 380 -20.09 2.26 -18.01
N ALA A 381 -19.64 1.40 -17.08
CA ALA A 381 -19.25 0.03 -17.38
C ALA A 381 -20.37 -0.82 -18.03
N PRO A 382 -21.65 -0.75 -17.60
CA PRO A 382 -22.73 -1.50 -18.26
C PRO A 382 -22.96 -1.11 -19.72
N PHE A 383 -22.57 0.10 -20.12
CA PHE A 383 -22.74 0.62 -21.47
C PHE A 383 -21.52 0.38 -22.36
N ALA A 384 -20.51 -0.35 -21.89
CA ALA A 384 -19.30 -0.62 -22.64
C ALA A 384 -19.50 -1.71 -23.70
N THR A 385 -19.82 -1.30 -24.93
CA THR A 385 -20.09 -2.19 -26.07
C THR A 385 -18.90 -2.37 -27.03
N SER A 386 -17.68 -2.01 -26.62
CA SER A 386 -16.46 -2.28 -27.39
C SER A 386 -15.24 -2.26 -26.48
N TYR A 387 -14.24 -3.08 -26.81
CA TYR A 387 -12.92 -3.13 -26.18
C TYR A 387 -12.28 -1.75 -26.04
N LYS A 388 -12.36 -0.91 -27.08
CA LYS A 388 -11.76 0.43 -27.05
C LYS A 388 -12.39 1.28 -25.95
N PHE A 389 -13.72 1.24 -25.84
CA PHE A 389 -14.44 2.01 -24.85
C PHE A 389 -14.17 1.48 -23.43
N ALA A 390 -14.22 0.15 -23.22
CA ALA A 390 -13.87 -0.47 -21.95
C ALA A 390 -12.43 -0.14 -21.52
N THR A 391 -11.48 -0.16 -22.47
CA THR A 391 -10.08 0.21 -22.23
C THR A 391 -9.92 1.65 -21.78
N VAL A 392 -10.64 2.60 -22.40
CA VAL A 392 -10.62 4.01 -21.99
C VAL A 392 -11.14 4.17 -20.56
N LEU A 393 -12.23 3.46 -20.21
CA LEU A 393 -12.77 3.48 -18.85
C LEU A 393 -11.75 2.95 -17.83
N VAL A 394 -11.15 1.77 -18.07
CA VAL A 394 -10.11 1.19 -17.20
C VAL A 394 -8.88 2.10 -17.10
N ALA A 395 -8.39 2.62 -18.22
CA ALA A 395 -7.24 3.52 -18.25
C ALA A 395 -7.48 4.78 -17.41
N SER A 396 -8.67 5.37 -17.48
CA SER A 396 -9.05 6.56 -16.71
C SER A 396 -9.01 6.33 -15.19
N CYS A 397 -9.19 5.09 -14.73
CA CYS A 397 -9.09 4.72 -13.32
C CYS A 397 -7.66 4.74 -12.76
N GLY A 398 -6.63 4.88 -13.59
CA GLY A 398 -5.22 4.92 -13.13
C GLY A 398 -4.91 6.10 -12.21
N ILE A 399 -5.50 7.28 -12.48
CA ILE A 399 -5.35 8.46 -11.61
C ILE A 399 -6.09 8.25 -10.27
N PRO A 400 -7.39 7.86 -10.25
CA PRO A 400 -8.08 7.49 -9.01
C PRO A 400 -7.35 6.43 -8.18
N TRP A 401 -6.74 5.44 -8.81
CA TRP A 401 -5.97 4.41 -8.11
C TRP A 401 -4.73 5.00 -7.44
N ALA A 402 -3.94 5.80 -8.16
CA ALA A 402 -2.78 6.48 -7.60
C ALA A 402 -3.16 7.36 -6.40
N MET A 403 -4.29 8.09 -6.48
CA MET A 403 -4.82 8.88 -5.36
C MET A 403 -5.24 8.02 -4.17
N THR A 404 -5.92 6.89 -4.42
CA THR A 404 -6.37 5.96 -3.35
C THR A 404 -5.19 5.33 -2.62
N GLN A 405 -4.09 5.05 -3.32
CA GLN A 405 -2.87 4.52 -2.71
C GLN A 405 -2.05 5.57 -1.95
N TRP A 406 -2.22 6.86 -2.27
CA TRP A 406 -1.41 7.93 -1.70
C TRP A 406 -2.11 8.71 -0.58
N ALA A 407 -3.36 9.16 -0.78
CA ALA A 407 -4.02 10.10 0.12
C ALA A 407 -4.31 9.52 1.53
N PRO A 408 -4.93 8.33 1.70
CA PRO A 408 -5.26 7.82 3.03
C PRO A 408 -4.03 7.59 3.92
N PRO A 409 -2.95 6.90 3.47
CA PRO A 409 -1.71 6.77 4.25
C PRO A 409 -1.09 8.11 4.65
N THR A 410 -1.15 9.10 3.76
CA THR A 410 -0.61 10.44 4.02
C THR A 410 -1.40 11.17 5.10
N PHE A 411 -2.73 11.21 4.99
CA PHE A 411 -3.59 11.83 6.00
C PHE A 411 -3.48 11.14 7.36
N LEU A 412 -3.40 9.80 7.36
CA LEU A 412 -3.21 9.03 8.56
C LEU A 412 -1.86 9.33 9.23
N GLY A 413 -0.77 9.37 8.45
CA GLY A 413 0.56 9.70 8.96
C GLY A 413 0.62 11.10 9.59
N ILE A 414 -0.07 12.09 9.01
CA ILE A 414 -0.20 13.44 9.58
C ILE A 414 -0.90 13.40 10.94
N GLU A 415 -2.00 12.65 11.05
CA GLU A 415 -2.76 12.56 12.30
C GLU A 415 -1.99 11.79 13.39
N VAL A 416 -1.28 10.71 13.03
CA VAL A 416 -0.39 9.98 13.95
C VAL A 416 0.70 10.90 14.51
N ASN A 417 1.31 11.73 13.67
CA ASN A 417 2.32 12.69 14.11
C ASN A 417 1.74 13.71 15.09
N ARG A 418 0.52 14.19 14.84
CA ARG A 418 -0.22 15.11 15.72
C ARG A 418 -0.52 14.49 17.08
N LEU A 419 -0.99 13.24 17.08
CA LEU A 419 -1.32 12.48 18.29
C LEU A 419 -0.09 12.07 19.11
N SER A 420 1.06 11.91 18.45
CA SER A 420 2.34 11.59 19.12
C SER A 420 2.94 12.77 19.91
N GLY A 421 2.32 13.96 19.88
CA GLY A 421 2.78 15.12 20.64
C GLY A 421 4.05 15.80 20.09
N ASN A 422 4.45 15.51 18.84
CA ASN A 422 5.54 16.23 18.17
C ASN A 422 5.16 17.66 17.73
N SER A 423 4.07 18.20 18.28
CA SER A 423 3.44 19.47 17.90
C SER A 423 4.02 20.69 18.63
N ASP A 424 4.94 20.55 19.58
CA ASP A 424 5.49 21.68 20.35
C ASP A 424 6.54 22.52 19.59
N ILE A 425 6.69 22.31 18.28
CA ILE A 425 7.37 23.26 17.39
C ILE A 425 6.36 23.95 16.46
N LEU A 426 5.21 24.42 16.97
CA LEU A 426 4.37 25.36 16.22
C LEU A 426 3.59 26.30 17.15
N PRO A 427 3.80 27.64 17.07
CA PRO A 427 2.96 28.59 17.78
C PRO A 427 1.57 28.69 17.12
N MET A 428 0.55 28.20 17.82
CA MET A 428 -0.86 28.46 17.50
C MET A 428 -1.17 29.94 17.70
N THR A 429 -1.36 30.71 16.61
CA THR A 429 -1.96 32.04 16.70
C THR A 429 -3.48 31.92 16.65
N HIS A 430 -4.10 32.08 17.81
CA HIS A 430 -5.54 32.28 17.96
C HIS A 430 -6.01 33.57 17.28
N HIS A 431 -7.16 33.50 16.60
CA HIS A 431 -7.93 34.64 16.10
C HIS A 431 -8.53 35.51 17.22
N HIS A 432 -8.43 36.85 17.08
CA HIS A 432 -9.48 37.88 17.20
C HIS A 432 -8.79 39.27 17.10
N ARG A 433 -9.27 40.30 16.38
CA ARG A 433 -10.45 41.13 16.72
C ARG A 433 -10.72 42.20 15.63
N HIS A 434 -11.98 42.63 15.54
CA HIS A 434 -12.53 43.74 14.74
C HIS A 434 -11.80 45.10 14.87
N PRO A 435 -11.92 46.02 13.88
CA PRO A 435 -11.53 47.41 14.04
C PRO A 435 -12.75 48.28 14.44
N SER A 436 -12.68 48.95 15.59
CA SER A 436 -13.54 50.10 15.92
C SER A 436 -12.67 51.17 16.57
N GLY A 437 -12.67 52.37 16.00
CA GLY A 437 -11.71 53.42 16.32
C GLY A 437 -11.89 54.08 17.69
N SER A 438 -10.84 54.75 18.16
CA SER A 438 -10.91 56.07 18.79
C SER A 438 -9.50 56.63 19.06
N LYS A 439 -9.29 57.82 18.48
CA LYS A 439 -8.51 58.99 18.92
C LYS A 439 -7.21 58.79 19.73
N SER A 440 -6.13 59.29 19.13
CA SER A 440 -4.87 59.71 19.76
C SER A 440 -5.04 60.96 20.64
N PRO A 441 -4.09 61.19 21.57
CA PRO A 441 -3.60 62.52 21.85
C PRO A 441 -2.08 62.65 21.60
N THR A 442 -1.71 63.86 21.21
CA THR A 442 -0.39 64.41 20.86
C THR A 442 0.59 64.46 22.04
N PRO A 443 1.90 64.59 21.75
CA PRO A 443 2.70 65.55 22.52
C PRO A 443 3.68 66.38 21.68
N SER A 444 4.09 67.53 22.22
CA SER A 444 5.19 68.41 21.77
C SER A 444 5.55 69.34 22.95
N PRO A 445 6.72 70.04 22.98
CA PRO A 445 8.06 69.70 22.49
C PRO A 445 9.22 70.13 23.46
N GLY A 446 10.48 69.83 23.11
CA GLY A 446 11.74 70.38 23.68
C GLY A 446 12.63 69.31 24.36
N THR A 447 13.97 69.28 24.30
CA THR A 447 15.02 70.23 23.85
C THR A 447 16.37 69.46 23.79
N PHE A 448 17.22 69.77 22.78
CA PHE A 448 18.70 69.73 22.67
C PHE A 448 19.63 68.63 23.29
N SER A 449 20.57 68.20 22.42
CA SER A 449 21.84 67.42 22.52
C SER A 449 22.93 68.07 23.46
N PRO A 450 24.19 67.55 23.66
CA PRO A 450 24.96 66.52 22.92
C PRO A 450 25.93 65.60 23.73
N ALA A 451 26.61 64.69 23.00
CA ALA A 451 28.08 64.48 23.00
C ALA A 451 28.65 63.06 23.32
N ASP A 452 29.56 62.68 22.42
CA ASP A 452 30.78 61.87 22.57
C ASP A 452 30.77 60.32 22.44
N ALA A 453 31.27 59.88 21.28
CA ALA A 453 31.94 58.59 21.04
C ALA A 453 33.41 58.67 21.52
N PRO A 454 34.21 57.57 21.64
CA PRO A 454 34.77 56.94 20.43
C PRO A 454 35.19 55.44 20.50
N SER A 455 35.39 54.90 19.28
CA SER A 455 36.47 54.03 18.79
C SER A 455 36.76 52.61 19.31
N ALA A 456 37.00 51.74 18.33
CA ALA A 456 37.44 50.35 18.38
C ALA A 456 38.98 50.18 18.50
N SER A 457 39.44 49.05 19.05
CA SER A 457 40.64 48.32 18.58
C SER A 457 40.78 46.91 19.20
N ARG A 458 41.15 45.95 18.34
CA ARG A 458 41.65 44.57 18.59
C ARG A 458 43.20 44.63 18.77
N PRO A 459 43.98 43.51 18.88
CA PRO A 459 43.75 42.15 19.42
C PRO A 459 44.95 41.60 20.26
N MET A 460 44.87 40.32 20.66
CA MET A 460 45.95 39.28 20.71
C MET A 460 46.43 38.70 22.06
N LEU A 461 46.52 37.35 21.99
CA LEU A 461 47.45 36.39 22.59
C LEU A 461 47.32 35.95 24.07
N SER A 462 47.10 34.63 24.20
CA SER A 462 47.37 33.72 25.32
C SER A 462 48.89 33.59 25.60
N PRO A 463 49.36 33.07 26.76
CA PRO A 463 49.36 31.62 27.04
C PRO A 463 49.15 31.20 28.53
N LEU A 464 48.80 29.91 28.70
CA LEU A 464 48.86 29.07 29.92
C LEU A 464 50.30 29.00 30.49
N PRO A 465 50.54 28.66 31.79
CA PRO A 465 50.40 27.28 32.28
C PRO A 465 50.19 27.00 33.80
N SER A 466 49.78 25.74 34.06
CA SER A 466 50.25 24.78 35.09
C SER A 466 50.01 24.91 36.61
N GLN A 467 49.45 23.81 37.16
CA GLN A 467 49.79 23.10 38.44
C GLN A 467 49.39 23.77 39.78
N ALA A 468 49.01 23.09 40.87
CA ALA A 468 48.80 21.68 41.22
C ALA A 468 48.06 21.56 42.58
N ASN A 469 47.36 20.43 42.76
CA ASN A 469 47.17 19.60 43.96
C ASN A 469 46.77 20.13 45.37
N SER A 470 45.67 19.52 45.83
CA SER A 470 45.49 18.77 47.08
C SER A 470 45.17 19.50 48.39
N HIS A 471 44.03 19.17 49.01
CA HIS A 471 43.96 18.46 50.31
C HIS A 471 42.50 18.33 50.80
N ASN A 472 42.17 17.16 51.33
CA ASN A 472 41.03 16.86 52.23
C ASN A 472 41.66 16.58 53.63
N PRO A 473 41.00 16.70 54.81
CA PRO A 473 39.91 15.77 55.20
C PRO A 473 38.88 16.25 56.28
N SER A 474 37.86 15.40 56.49
CA SER A 474 37.14 15.04 57.75
C SER A 474 36.25 16.05 58.53
N HIS A 475 34.93 15.80 58.60
CA HIS A 475 34.18 15.29 59.79
C HIS A 475 32.63 15.38 59.67
N THR A 476 31.98 14.21 59.64
CA THR A 476 30.75 13.71 60.33
C THR A 476 29.53 14.57 60.77
N ASN A 477 28.36 13.92 60.61
CA ASN A 477 27.00 14.10 61.19
C ASN A 477 26.02 15.05 60.45
N SER A 478 24.71 14.79 60.30
CA SER A 478 23.82 13.63 60.47
C SER A 478 22.38 14.08 60.08
N TYR A 479 21.59 13.20 59.44
CA TYR A 479 20.12 13.22 59.26
C TYR A 479 19.41 14.44 58.60
N ALA A 480 18.82 14.24 57.41
CA ALA A 480 17.36 14.21 57.19
C ALA A 480 16.98 14.27 55.69
N SER A 481 16.53 13.13 55.18
CA SER A 481 15.49 12.92 54.15
C SER A 481 15.06 14.07 53.22
N ALA A 482 15.41 13.97 51.94
CA ALA A 482 14.49 14.23 50.83
C ALA A 482 14.97 13.48 49.58
N SER A 483 14.23 12.44 49.20
CA SER A 483 14.44 11.61 48.02
C SER A 483 14.16 12.40 46.73
N SER A 484 15.19 12.71 45.95
CA SER A 484 15.06 13.05 44.53
C SER A 484 15.70 11.94 43.69
N SER A 485 14.91 10.94 43.33
CA SER A 485 15.28 9.95 42.32
C SER A 485 15.37 10.64 40.96
N SER A 486 16.59 10.83 40.47
CA SER A 486 16.88 11.22 39.10
C SER A 486 16.43 10.13 38.14
N SER A 487 15.25 10.28 37.56
CA SER A 487 14.81 9.49 36.40
C SER A 487 15.56 9.98 35.16
N SER A 488 16.48 9.16 34.67
CA SER A 488 17.07 9.31 33.34
C SER A 488 15.98 9.29 32.25
N PRO A 489 16.08 10.12 31.20
CA PRO A 489 15.04 10.18 30.19
C PRO A 489 15.12 8.95 29.28
N THR A 490 14.08 8.11 29.31
CA THR A 490 13.82 7.10 28.28
C THR A 490 13.64 7.78 26.91
N PRO A 491 14.11 7.18 25.79
CA PRO A 491 13.85 7.75 24.49
C PRO A 491 12.35 7.65 24.16
N ARG A 492 11.65 8.80 24.06
CA ARG A 492 10.23 8.92 23.66
C ARG A 492 9.95 8.45 22.21
N THR A 493 10.96 7.93 21.52
CA THR A 493 10.96 7.62 20.09
C THR A 493 10.34 6.26 19.75
N SER A 494 10.24 5.32 20.70
CA SER A 494 9.53 4.05 20.49
C SER A 494 8.01 4.23 20.39
N ALA A 495 7.45 5.19 21.14
CA ALA A 495 6.01 5.39 21.25
C ALA A 495 5.35 5.84 19.93
N SER A 496 6.02 6.69 19.14
CA SER A 496 5.47 7.18 17.86
C SER A 496 5.45 6.09 16.78
N GLY A 497 6.46 5.22 16.74
CA GLY A 497 6.51 4.08 15.82
C GLY A 497 5.44 3.03 16.11
N GLU A 498 5.22 2.69 17.39
CA GLU A 498 4.15 1.79 17.82
C GLU A 498 2.76 2.36 17.50
N LEU A 499 2.55 3.66 17.78
CA LEU A 499 1.28 4.33 17.47
C LEU A 499 0.99 4.31 15.96
N SER A 500 1.99 4.62 15.13
CA SER A 500 1.89 4.52 13.68
C SER A 500 1.48 3.12 13.24
N GLY A 501 2.13 2.08 13.75
CA GLY A 501 1.81 0.69 13.42
C GLY A 501 0.35 0.32 13.74
N ILE A 502 -0.18 0.75 14.89
CA ILE A 502 -1.58 0.51 15.29
C ILE A 502 -2.54 1.18 14.31
N TYR A 503 -2.33 2.45 13.98
CA TYR A 503 -3.21 3.18 13.07
C TYR A 503 -3.19 2.63 11.65
N PHE A 504 -2.01 2.27 11.12
CA PHE A 504 -1.91 1.59 9.82
C PHE A 504 -2.57 0.20 9.83
N GLY A 505 -2.49 -0.53 10.95
CA GLY A 505 -3.24 -1.77 11.14
C GLY A 505 -4.75 -1.57 11.09
N ILE A 506 -5.25 -0.49 11.71
CA ILE A 506 -6.68 -0.11 11.63
C ILE A 506 -7.06 0.25 10.20
N LEU A 507 -6.25 1.05 9.50
CA LEU A 507 -6.51 1.39 8.10
C LEU A 507 -6.64 0.13 7.25
N ASN A 508 -5.77 -0.86 7.47
CA ASN A 508 -5.84 -2.14 6.78
C ASN A 508 -7.15 -2.90 7.07
N ILE A 509 -7.67 -2.88 8.30
CA ILE A 509 -9.01 -3.43 8.60
C ILE A 509 -10.08 -2.73 7.76
N TYR A 510 -10.01 -1.40 7.65
CA TYR A 510 -10.92 -0.59 6.82
C TYR A 510 -10.67 -0.74 5.31
N THR A 511 -9.56 -1.33 4.89
CA THR A 511 -9.32 -1.77 3.50
C THR A 511 -9.92 -3.15 3.25
N THR A 512 -9.74 -4.06 4.20
CA THR A 512 -10.04 -5.49 4.05
C THR A 512 -11.52 -5.83 4.25
N ILE A 513 -12.22 -5.27 5.25
CA ILE A 513 -13.64 -5.54 5.47
C ILE A 513 -14.50 -5.19 4.23
N PRO A 514 -14.32 -4.03 3.58
CA PRO A 514 -15.00 -3.72 2.31
C PRO A 514 -14.78 -4.75 1.20
N GLN A 515 -13.61 -5.38 1.15
CA GLN A 515 -13.33 -6.36 0.10
C GLN A 515 -14.16 -7.63 0.31
N PHE A 516 -14.41 -8.06 1.56
CA PHE A 516 -15.40 -9.11 1.83
C PHE A 516 -16.79 -8.71 1.33
N MET A 517 -17.19 -7.47 1.58
CA MET A 517 -18.48 -6.96 1.10
C MET A 517 -18.53 -6.95 -0.43
N GLY A 518 -17.44 -6.54 -1.10
CA GLY A 518 -17.30 -6.55 -2.55
C GLY A 518 -17.33 -7.97 -3.14
N ALA A 519 -16.73 -8.94 -2.45
CA ALA A 519 -16.75 -10.36 -2.82
C ALA A 519 -18.16 -10.93 -2.72
N VAL A 520 -18.82 -10.76 -1.57
CA VAL A 520 -20.20 -11.22 -1.34
C VAL A 520 -21.16 -10.53 -2.31
N MET A 521 -21.03 -9.22 -2.50
CA MET A 521 -21.82 -8.45 -3.46
C MET A 521 -21.66 -9.01 -4.88
N SER A 522 -20.42 -9.21 -5.33
CA SER A 522 -20.15 -9.79 -6.66
C SER A 522 -20.75 -11.20 -6.77
N GLY A 523 -20.60 -12.04 -5.75
CA GLY A 523 -21.15 -13.39 -5.71
C GLY A 523 -22.68 -13.42 -5.83
N ILE A 524 -23.38 -12.49 -5.15
CA ILE A 524 -24.83 -12.32 -5.25
C ILE A 524 -25.23 -11.89 -6.67
N VAL A 525 -24.54 -10.88 -7.24
CA VAL A 525 -24.84 -10.41 -8.60
C VAL A 525 -24.65 -11.53 -9.61
N PHE A 526 -23.56 -12.29 -9.53
CA PHE A 526 -23.32 -13.44 -10.40
C PHE A 526 -24.38 -14.53 -10.23
N ALA A 527 -24.78 -14.84 -8.99
CA ALA A 527 -25.82 -15.84 -8.74
C ALA A 527 -27.21 -15.42 -9.28
N LEU A 528 -27.52 -14.12 -9.28
CA LEU A 528 -28.80 -13.59 -9.77
C LEU A 528 -28.84 -13.43 -11.28
N MET A 529 -27.73 -13.03 -11.91
CA MET A 529 -27.67 -12.72 -13.35
C MET A 529 -27.29 -13.91 -14.21
N GLU A 530 -26.60 -14.91 -13.64
CA GLU A 530 -26.20 -16.13 -14.34
C GLU A 530 -26.71 -17.40 -13.59
N PRO A 531 -28.02 -17.52 -13.28
CA PRO A 531 -28.56 -18.65 -12.52
C PRO A 531 -28.55 -19.92 -13.37
N GLY A 532 -27.91 -20.99 -12.89
CA GLY A 532 -27.99 -22.32 -13.51
C GLY A 532 -26.77 -22.78 -14.31
N LYS A 533 -25.68 -22.00 -14.37
CA LYS A 533 -24.37 -22.52 -14.78
C LYS A 533 -23.79 -23.34 -13.62
N SER A 534 -24.23 -24.59 -13.46
CA SER A 534 -23.77 -25.52 -12.41
C SER A 534 -22.34 -26.02 -12.68
N GLU A 535 -21.61 -26.44 -11.63
CA GLU A 535 -20.26 -27.02 -11.71
C GLU A 535 -20.16 -28.32 -12.55
N GLU A 536 -21.28 -28.87 -13.04
CA GLU A 536 -21.38 -30.15 -13.77
C GLU A 536 -21.48 -30.03 -15.30
N SER A 537 -21.69 -28.84 -15.88
CA SER A 537 -21.65 -28.64 -17.34
C SER A 537 -20.20 -28.50 -17.81
N THR A 538 -19.54 -29.65 -17.99
CA THR A 538 -18.14 -29.79 -18.44
C THR A 538 -17.97 -29.56 -19.97
N GLU A 539 -18.92 -28.89 -20.62
CA GLU A 539 -18.81 -28.54 -22.03
C GLU A 539 -18.31 -27.10 -22.15
N SER A 540 -17.13 -26.97 -22.75
CA SER A 540 -16.53 -25.76 -23.35
C SER A 540 -17.14 -24.41 -22.97
N ILE A 541 -16.40 -23.55 -22.27
CA ILE A 541 -16.60 -22.09 -22.11
C ILE A 541 -17.90 -21.64 -22.77
N ASP A 542 -19.01 -21.82 -22.06
CA ASP A 542 -20.33 -21.51 -22.61
C ASP A 542 -20.27 -20.05 -23.08
N GLN A 543 -20.66 -19.84 -24.34
CA GLN A 543 -20.60 -18.54 -24.99
C GLN A 543 -21.15 -17.48 -24.02
N PRO A 544 -20.46 -16.33 -23.84
CA PRO A 544 -20.95 -15.30 -22.93
C PRO A 544 -22.37 -14.97 -23.33
N ASP A 545 -23.33 -15.08 -22.40
CA ASP A 545 -24.74 -14.82 -22.66
C ASP A 545 -24.85 -13.47 -23.39
N MET A 546 -25.24 -13.57 -24.66
CA MET A 546 -25.20 -12.44 -25.59
C MET A 546 -26.38 -11.49 -25.37
N GLU A 547 -27.34 -11.87 -24.52
CA GLU A 547 -28.50 -11.09 -24.12
C GLU A 547 -28.29 -10.47 -22.73
N GLY A 548 -28.58 -9.17 -22.58
CA GLY A 548 -28.52 -8.46 -21.29
C GLY A 548 -27.16 -7.88 -20.89
N PHE A 549 -27.07 -7.22 -19.74
CA PHE A 549 -25.80 -6.62 -19.28
C PHE A 549 -24.81 -7.69 -18.80
N ASN A 550 -23.51 -7.46 -19.02
CA ASN A 550 -22.47 -8.30 -18.43
C ASN A 550 -22.55 -8.23 -16.88
N ALA A 551 -22.60 -9.37 -16.19
CA ALA A 551 -22.73 -9.39 -14.74
C ALA A 551 -21.57 -8.66 -14.02
N ILE A 552 -20.34 -8.75 -14.55
CA ILE A 552 -19.19 -8.03 -14.01
C ILE A 552 -19.38 -6.52 -14.14
N SER A 553 -19.94 -6.03 -15.25
CA SER A 553 -20.17 -4.59 -15.42
C SER A 553 -21.21 -4.04 -14.45
N VAL A 554 -22.18 -4.86 -14.03
CA VAL A 554 -23.11 -4.54 -12.95
C VAL A 554 -22.40 -4.46 -11.59
N CYS A 555 -21.48 -5.39 -11.28
CA CYS A 555 -20.64 -5.29 -10.08
C CYS A 555 -19.83 -3.99 -10.06
N LEU A 556 -19.23 -3.61 -11.19
CA LEU A 556 -18.49 -2.35 -11.33
C LEU A 556 -19.39 -1.13 -11.14
N PHE A 557 -20.62 -1.16 -11.67
CA PHE A 557 -21.60 -0.09 -11.49
C PHE A 557 -22.02 0.09 -10.03
N ILE A 558 -22.29 -1.00 -9.30
CA ILE A 558 -22.60 -0.93 -7.86
C ILE A 558 -21.36 -0.40 -7.09
N GLY A 559 -20.17 -0.83 -7.50
CA GLY A 559 -18.90 -0.29 -7.01
C GLY A 559 -18.75 1.23 -7.22
N ALA A 560 -19.24 1.77 -8.34
CA ALA A 560 -19.28 3.20 -8.59
C ALA A 560 -20.15 3.93 -7.57
N MET A 561 -21.35 3.40 -7.28
CA MET A 561 -22.29 4.00 -6.31
C MET A 561 -21.71 4.05 -4.90
N THR A 562 -21.03 2.98 -4.46
CA THR A 562 -20.35 2.98 -3.15
C THR A 562 -19.19 3.98 -3.11
N THR A 563 -18.50 4.19 -4.24
CA THR A 563 -17.44 5.20 -4.33
C THR A 563 -17.97 6.63 -4.33
N LEU A 564 -19.22 6.89 -4.75
CA LEU A 564 -19.86 8.21 -4.52
C LEU A 564 -20.06 8.48 -3.03
N VAL A 565 -20.45 7.45 -2.26
CA VAL A 565 -20.51 7.56 -0.79
C VAL A 565 -19.13 7.88 -0.23
N SER A 566 -18.07 7.26 -0.75
CA SER A 566 -16.70 7.59 -0.40
C SER A 566 -16.37 9.06 -0.67
N ALA A 567 -16.69 9.60 -1.85
CA ALA A 567 -16.47 11.01 -2.18
C ALA A 567 -17.19 11.96 -1.18
N TYR A 568 -18.44 11.63 -0.82
CA TYR A 568 -19.20 12.35 0.18
C TYR A 568 -18.53 12.30 1.57
N MET A 569 -18.12 11.11 2.01
CA MET A 569 -17.43 10.92 3.30
C MET A 569 -16.09 11.67 3.33
N THR A 570 -15.34 11.67 2.22
CA THR A 570 -14.10 12.42 2.08
C THR A 570 -14.35 13.93 2.17
N SER A 571 -15.45 14.44 1.58
CA SER A 571 -15.80 15.86 1.68
C SER A 571 -16.07 16.33 3.13
N ARG A 572 -16.56 15.42 3.99
CA ARG A 572 -16.80 15.72 5.40
C ARG A 572 -15.52 15.97 6.19
N LEU A 573 -14.36 15.43 5.77
CA LEU A 573 -13.07 15.69 6.42
C LEU A 573 -12.72 17.18 6.51
N ARG A 574 -13.24 18.02 5.61
CA ARG A 574 -13.08 19.50 5.68
C ARG A 574 -13.65 20.10 6.95
N HIS A 575 -14.68 19.47 7.53
CA HIS A 575 -15.47 20.02 8.62
C HIS A 575 -15.20 19.33 9.97
N VAL A 576 -14.46 18.22 9.98
CA VAL A 576 -14.11 17.48 11.20
C VAL A 576 -12.90 18.13 11.87
N LYS A 577 -13.10 18.68 13.06
CA LYS A 577 -12.04 19.32 13.85
C LYS A 577 -11.17 18.31 14.60
#